data_AF-A0A4U5NRC9-F1
#
_entry.id   AF-A0A4U5NRC9-F1
#
_cell.length_a   1.000
_cell.length_b   1.000
_cell.length_c   1.000
_cell.angle_alpha   90.00
_cell.angle_beta   90.00
_cell.angle_gamma   90.00
#
_symmetry.space_group_name_H-M   'P 1'
#
loop_
_entity.id
_entity.type
_entity.pdbx_description
1 polymer ?
#
loop_
_entity_poly.entity_id
_entity_poly.type
_entity_poly.pdbx_seq_one_letter_code
_entity_poly.pdbx_strand_id
1 'polypeptide(L)'
;MERTGKVVVEKVGGKSTVTRCFSKYPLKFIVPSKAGPCKTDSVWIYSLTYGGGIVSGDSISCEFEIGDGCTTVFTTQASTKVYKSVGSKCSAQFLEVTVGSDALLAILPDPVTCFSTARYSQKQVFKVLLDSNLVIVDWFTSGRHESGEKWDFDLYKSTNNIFLDDNQPLFLDTVLLEQQNISPITERMRGYQVIAMIILLGPKLKHIQSEVQENVKRMMSEQLHIPFTGLSGCAQSNSRHFTKPSFIASCSVFGPKGIGVIVRVAAMTTESVYKFLQHQLVGMEPLIGVLPYR
;
A
#
# COMPACT_ATOMS: atom_id res chain seq x y z
N MET A 1 23.79 1.00 4.27
CA MET A 1 23.52 0.88 2.81
C MET A 1 23.75 2.24 2.19
N GLU A 2 24.38 2.31 1.02
CA GLU A 2 24.52 3.57 0.27
C GLU A 2 23.11 4.04 -0.15
N ARG A 3 22.79 5.32 0.10
CA ARG A 3 21.47 5.88 -0.23
C ARG A 3 21.35 6.04 -1.75
N THR A 4 20.32 5.47 -2.35
CA THR A 4 20.05 5.60 -3.79
C THR A 4 19.12 6.77 -4.10
N GLY A 5 18.39 7.30 -3.12
CA GLY A 5 17.53 8.47 -3.32
C GLY A 5 17.28 9.25 -2.04
N LYS A 6 17.10 10.57 -2.18
CA LYS A 6 16.68 11.47 -1.10
C LYS A 6 15.71 12.51 -1.64
N VAL A 7 14.59 12.73 -0.95
CA VAL A 7 13.68 13.84 -1.23
C VAL A 7 13.39 14.62 0.05
N VAL A 8 13.41 15.95 -0.06
CA VAL A 8 13.04 16.86 1.03
C VAL A 8 11.93 17.78 0.50
N VAL A 9 10.83 17.85 1.24
CA VAL A 9 9.69 18.73 0.95
C VAL A 9 9.54 19.72 2.08
N GLU A 10 9.53 21.01 1.77
CA GLU A 10 9.43 22.10 2.73
C GLU A 10 8.37 23.11 2.30
N LYS A 11 7.91 23.95 3.24
CA LYS A 11 7.05 25.08 2.94
C LYS A 11 7.88 26.23 2.38
N VAL A 12 7.66 26.55 1.10
CA VAL A 12 8.26 27.71 0.42
C VAL A 12 7.14 28.61 -0.05
N GLY A 13 7.13 29.87 0.42
CA GLY A 13 6.06 30.82 0.06
C GLY A 13 4.65 30.34 0.44
N GLY A 14 4.53 29.59 1.55
CA GLY A 14 3.26 29.01 2.02
C GLY A 14 2.83 27.74 1.28
N LYS A 15 3.59 27.27 0.29
CA LYS A 15 3.29 26.07 -0.50
C LYS A 15 4.29 24.95 -0.25
N SER A 16 3.79 23.72 -0.26
CA SER A 16 4.60 22.51 -0.24
C SER A 16 5.47 22.48 -1.50
N THR A 17 6.78 22.37 -1.34
CA THR A 17 7.75 22.42 -2.45
C THR A 17 8.87 21.43 -2.21
N VAL A 18 9.25 20.67 -3.24
CA VAL A 18 10.45 19.83 -3.19
C VAL A 18 11.69 20.72 -3.27
N THR A 19 12.44 20.83 -2.18
CA THR A 19 13.64 21.68 -2.08
C THR A 19 14.92 20.89 -2.33
N ARG A 20 14.90 19.57 -2.10
CA ARG A 20 16.00 18.66 -2.47
C ARG A 20 15.44 17.39 -3.09
N CYS A 21 16.03 17.00 -4.20
CA CYS A 21 15.69 15.74 -4.88
C CYS A 21 16.96 15.14 -5.48
N PHE A 22 17.36 14.01 -4.95
CA PHE A 22 18.51 13.23 -5.41
C PHE A 22 18.04 11.81 -5.72
N SER A 23 18.56 11.26 -6.82
CA SER A 23 18.36 9.87 -7.19
C SER A 23 19.57 9.37 -7.98
N LYS A 24 19.96 8.13 -7.74
CA LYS A 24 21.03 7.40 -8.42
C LYS A 24 20.39 6.24 -9.18
N TYR A 25 20.95 5.91 -10.34
CA TYR A 25 20.54 4.72 -11.11
C TYR A 25 20.48 3.48 -10.19
N PRO A 26 19.43 2.64 -10.30
CA PRO A 26 18.36 2.66 -11.31
C PRO A 26 17.16 3.54 -10.97
N LEU A 27 17.15 4.22 -9.83
CA LEU A 27 16.03 5.04 -9.38
C LEU A 27 16.01 6.42 -10.04
N LYS A 28 14.81 6.94 -10.29
CA LYS A 28 14.58 8.34 -10.62
C LYS A 28 13.29 8.84 -9.98
N PHE A 29 13.31 10.09 -9.51
CA PHE A 29 12.12 10.81 -9.08
C PHE A 29 11.72 11.85 -10.11
N ILE A 30 10.42 11.95 -10.40
CA ILE A 30 9.82 13.01 -11.21
C ILE A 30 8.85 13.80 -10.33
N VAL A 31 8.98 15.11 -10.36
CA VAL A 31 8.13 16.05 -9.61
C VAL A 31 7.46 16.98 -10.63
N PRO A 32 6.25 16.64 -11.12
CA PRO A 32 5.55 17.50 -12.06
C PRO A 32 5.11 18.80 -11.42
N SER A 33 5.21 19.90 -12.15
CA SER A 33 4.79 21.22 -11.69
C SER A 33 3.26 21.40 -11.63
N LYS A 34 2.49 20.49 -12.24
CA LYS A 34 1.02 20.52 -12.33
C LYS A 34 0.43 19.12 -12.22
N ALA A 35 0.46 18.54 -11.03
CA ALA A 35 -0.22 17.26 -10.78
C ALA A 35 -1.73 17.45 -10.52
N GLY A 36 -2.09 18.49 -9.77
CA GLY A 36 -3.48 18.82 -9.43
C GLY A 36 -3.83 20.29 -9.70
N PRO A 37 -5.07 20.71 -9.38
CA PRO A 37 -5.52 22.09 -9.47
C PRO A 37 -4.62 23.04 -8.67
N CYS A 38 -4.37 24.24 -9.21
CA CYS A 38 -3.51 25.25 -8.57
C CYS A 38 -3.97 25.70 -7.16
N LYS A 39 -5.21 25.38 -6.77
CA LYS A 39 -5.81 25.75 -5.50
C LYS A 39 -5.42 24.81 -4.35
N THR A 40 -5.03 23.58 -4.65
CA THR A 40 -4.67 22.59 -3.63
C THR A 40 -3.17 22.58 -3.41
N ASP A 41 -2.74 22.80 -2.18
CA ASP A 41 -1.33 22.74 -1.82
C ASP A 41 -0.87 21.29 -1.63
N SER A 42 -0.28 20.71 -2.67
CA SER A 42 0.27 19.35 -2.63
C SER A 42 1.39 19.18 -3.65
N VAL A 43 2.41 18.40 -3.30
CA VAL A 43 3.47 17.98 -4.21
C VAL A 43 3.34 16.51 -4.52
N TRP A 44 3.32 16.17 -5.80
CA TRP A 44 3.34 14.78 -6.26
C TRP A 44 4.74 14.38 -6.69
N ILE A 45 5.18 13.22 -6.24
CA ILE A 45 6.48 12.64 -6.53
C ILE A 45 6.24 11.25 -7.11
N TYR A 46 6.67 11.06 -8.36
CA TYR A 46 6.59 9.78 -9.05
C TYR A 46 7.95 9.09 -8.99
N SER A 47 7.97 7.89 -8.44
CA SER A 47 9.12 6.98 -8.51
C SER A 47 9.06 6.17 -9.80
N LEU A 48 10.22 6.04 -10.45
CA LEU A 48 10.43 5.11 -11.54
C LEU A 48 11.78 4.41 -11.41
N THR A 49 11.83 3.19 -11.92
CA THR A 49 13.05 2.38 -11.99
C THR A 49 13.43 2.21 -13.45
N TYR A 50 14.62 2.68 -13.83
CA TYR A 50 15.21 2.43 -15.13
C TYR A 50 15.38 0.93 -15.34
N GLY A 51 15.03 0.44 -16.53
CA GLY A 51 15.04 -1.00 -16.84
C GLY A 51 13.68 -1.69 -16.69
N GLY A 52 12.63 -0.95 -16.32
CA GLY A 52 11.25 -1.45 -16.33
C GLY A 52 10.87 -2.32 -15.12
N GLY A 53 11.73 -2.40 -14.12
CA GLY A 53 11.53 -3.13 -12.88
C GLY A 53 12.84 -3.35 -12.12
N ILE A 54 12.75 -4.09 -11.02
CA ILE A 54 13.87 -4.44 -10.16
C ILE A 54 14.48 -5.76 -10.63
N VAL A 55 15.78 -5.80 -10.87
CA VAL A 55 16.50 -7.01 -11.29
C VAL A 55 17.31 -7.63 -10.14
N SER A 56 17.82 -8.84 -10.36
CA SER A 56 18.45 -9.64 -9.30
C SER A 56 19.63 -8.94 -8.65
N GLY A 57 19.53 -8.73 -7.34
CA GLY A 57 20.57 -8.11 -6.52
C GLY A 57 20.48 -6.58 -6.43
N ASP A 58 19.51 -5.96 -7.10
CA ASP A 58 19.25 -4.53 -6.93
C ASP A 58 18.90 -4.21 -5.47
N SER A 59 19.45 -3.11 -4.97
CA SER A 59 19.14 -2.58 -3.64
C SER A 59 18.87 -1.08 -3.76
N ILE A 60 17.62 -0.70 -3.52
CA ILE A 60 17.16 0.70 -3.59
C ILE A 60 16.88 1.17 -2.16
N SER A 61 17.52 2.25 -1.75
CA SER A 61 17.36 2.86 -0.44
C SER A 61 17.02 4.35 -0.58
N CYS A 62 15.82 4.71 -0.16
CA CYS A 62 15.24 6.04 -0.28
C CYS A 62 15.01 6.66 1.09
N GLU A 63 15.30 7.96 1.21
CA GLU A 63 15.00 8.77 2.39
C GLU A 63 14.08 9.93 2.00
N PHE A 64 13.02 10.14 2.76
CA PHE A 64 12.08 11.25 2.57
C PHE A 64 11.98 12.07 3.86
N GLU A 65 12.04 13.39 3.72
CA GLU A 65 11.81 14.33 4.82
C GLU A 65 10.65 15.25 4.40
N ILE A 66 9.51 15.12 5.08
CA ILE A 66 8.32 15.91 4.83
C ILE A 66 8.21 16.95 5.95
N GLY A 67 8.48 18.21 5.63
CA GLY A 67 8.46 19.30 6.59
C GLY A 67 7.05 19.64 7.09
N ASP A 68 7.00 20.43 8.15
CA ASP A 68 5.76 20.78 8.85
C ASP A 68 4.71 21.41 7.91
N GLY A 69 3.45 20.99 8.10
CA GLY A 69 2.29 21.44 7.33
C GLY A 69 2.35 21.11 5.82
N CYS A 70 3.35 20.38 5.34
CA CYS A 70 3.47 20.02 3.93
C CYS A 70 2.53 18.87 3.57
N THR A 71 2.02 18.89 2.34
CA THR A 71 1.26 17.78 1.76
C THR A 71 2.05 17.17 0.61
N THR A 72 2.35 15.89 0.73
CA THR A 72 3.15 15.14 -0.25
C THR A 72 2.44 13.87 -0.66
N VAL A 73 2.37 13.62 -1.96
CA VAL A 73 1.94 12.34 -2.54
C VAL A 73 3.16 11.67 -3.15
N PHE A 74 3.47 10.46 -2.70
CA PHE A 74 4.48 9.61 -3.29
C PHE A 74 3.80 8.42 -3.97
N THR A 75 4.03 8.26 -5.26
CA THR A 75 3.42 7.20 -6.06
C THR A 75 4.43 6.65 -7.07
N THR A 76 4.06 5.58 -7.76
CA THR A 76 4.85 4.98 -8.84
C THR A 76 4.21 5.33 -10.18
N GLN A 77 4.99 5.34 -11.24
CA GLN A 77 4.44 5.54 -12.59
C GLN A 77 3.67 4.30 -13.11
N ALA A 78 4.05 3.12 -12.63
CA ALA A 78 3.45 1.84 -12.99
C ALA A 78 3.76 0.79 -11.92
N SER A 79 3.14 -0.38 -12.04
CA SER A 79 3.40 -1.54 -11.18
C SER A 79 4.89 -1.87 -11.10
N THR A 80 5.39 -2.09 -9.88
CA THR A 80 6.79 -2.44 -9.66
C THR A 80 7.00 -3.91 -10.00
N LYS A 81 7.59 -4.17 -11.16
CA LYS A 81 7.95 -5.53 -11.59
C LYS A 81 9.23 -5.96 -10.89
N VAL A 82 9.24 -7.16 -10.32
CA VAL A 82 10.44 -7.77 -9.75
C VAL A 82 10.77 -9.01 -10.55
N TYR A 83 11.91 -8.97 -11.24
CA TYR A 83 12.36 -10.06 -12.10
C TYR A 83 12.95 -11.22 -11.28
N LYS A 84 13.12 -12.36 -11.97
CA LYS A 84 13.73 -13.58 -11.43
C LYS A 84 15.07 -13.31 -10.71
N SER A 85 15.31 -14.05 -9.64
CA SER A 85 16.60 -14.07 -8.95
C SER A 85 17.64 -14.86 -9.76
N VAL A 86 18.90 -14.43 -9.72
CA VAL A 86 20.06 -15.20 -10.16
C VAL A 86 20.72 -15.80 -8.92
N GLY A 87 20.61 -17.12 -8.75
CA GLY A 87 21.05 -17.81 -7.54
C GLY A 87 20.23 -17.38 -6.32
N SER A 88 20.89 -17.16 -5.18
CA SER A 88 20.25 -16.79 -3.91
C SER A 88 20.09 -15.27 -3.68
N LYS A 89 20.41 -14.44 -4.68
CA LYS A 89 20.40 -12.98 -4.56
C LYS A 89 18.98 -12.45 -4.32
N CYS A 90 18.78 -11.77 -3.20
CA CYS A 90 17.52 -11.08 -2.91
C CYS A 90 17.63 -9.62 -3.35
N SER A 91 16.65 -9.14 -4.11
CA SER A 91 16.52 -7.72 -4.41
C SER A 91 15.76 -7.02 -3.29
N ALA A 92 16.12 -5.77 -2.99
CA ALA A 92 15.59 -5.07 -1.81
C ALA A 92 15.19 -3.63 -2.08
N GLN A 93 14.11 -3.19 -1.45
CA GLN A 93 13.75 -1.78 -1.31
C GLN A 93 13.67 -1.37 0.16
N PHE A 94 14.26 -0.22 0.47
CA PHE A 94 14.18 0.39 1.78
C PHE A 94 13.70 1.83 1.63
N LEU A 95 12.64 2.19 2.35
CA LEU A 95 12.12 3.55 2.42
C LEU A 95 12.11 3.98 3.88
N GLU A 96 12.81 5.07 4.18
CA GLU A 96 12.74 5.75 5.48
C GLU A 96 12.13 7.13 5.27
N VAL A 97 11.11 7.46 6.06
CA VAL A 97 10.40 8.73 5.95
C VAL A 97 10.22 9.37 7.31
N THR A 98 10.55 10.65 7.42
CA THR A 98 10.17 11.50 8.54
C THR A 98 9.04 12.42 8.12
N VAL A 99 7.97 12.47 8.91
CA VAL A 99 6.79 13.31 8.67
C VAL A 99 6.67 14.33 9.79
N GLY A 100 6.70 15.62 9.44
CA GLY A 100 6.63 16.74 10.37
C GLY A 100 5.25 16.96 10.99
N SER A 101 5.17 17.99 11.82
CA SER A 101 3.95 18.43 12.51
C SER A 101 2.92 18.90 11.49
N ASP A 102 1.66 18.51 11.68
CA ASP A 102 0.54 18.80 10.79
C ASP A 102 0.75 18.39 9.30
N ALA A 103 1.83 17.69 8.96
CA ALA A 103 2.12 17.29 7.59
C ALA A 103 1.24 16.10 7.16
N LEU A 104 1.02 15.97 5.85
CA LEU A 104 0.32 14.84 5.23
C LEU A 104 1.22 14.16 4.20
N LEU A 105 1.49 12.87 4.41
CA LEU A 105 2.13 12.01 3.42
C LEU A 105 1.15 10.94 2.93
N ALA A 106 0.93 10.86 1.62
CA ALA A 106 0.18 9.78 1.00
C ALA A 106 1.09 8.94 0.10
N ILE A 107 1.32 7.69 0.47
CA ILE A 107 2.04 6.68 -0.31
C ILE A 107 1.02 5.83 -1.07
N LEU A 108 0.89 6.10 -2.35
CA LEU A 108 -0.14 5.56 -3.23
C LEU A 108 0.47 4.85 -4.46
N PRO A 109 1.36 3.85 -4.29
CA PRO A 109 1.98 3.16 -5.41
C PRO A 109 0.98 2.22 -6.12
N ASP A 110 1.33 1.83 -7.32
CA ASP A 110 0.81 0.64 -8.01
C ASP A 110 1.35 -0.65 -7.36
N PRO A 111 0.76 -1.83 -7.61
CA PRO A 111 1.14 -3.02 -6.87
C PRO A 111 2.54 -3.50 -7.25
N VAL A 112 3.17 -4.22 -6.31
CA VAL A 112 4.36 -5.02 -6.61
C VAL A 112 3.94 -6.33 -7.31
N THR A 113 4.63 -6.66 -8.41
CA THR A 113 4.42 -7.90 -9.17
C THR A 113 5.72 -8.67 -9.24
N CYS A 114 5.86 -9.68 -8.39
CA CYS A 114 7.01 -10.59 -8.42
C CYS A 114 6.81 -11.67 -9.50
N PHE A 115 7.80 -11.83 -10.38
CA PHE A 115 7.78 -12.87 -11.40
C PHE A 115 8.23 -14.20 -10.81
N SER A 116 8.07 -15.29 -11.59
CA SER A 116 8.55 -16.61 -11.20
C SER A 116 10.01 -16.57 -10.71
N THR A 117 10.30 -17.26 -9.60
CA THR A 117 11.63 -17.34 -8.93
C THR A 117 12.20 -16.01 -8.43
N ALA A 118 11.41 -14.94 -8.37
CA ALA A 118 11.85 -13.69 -7.76
C ALA A 118 12.08 -13.85 -6.25
N ARG A 119 13.10 -13.17 -5.73
CA ARG A 119 13.38 -13.03 -4.29
C ARG A 119 13.39 -11.55 -3.95
N TYR A 120 12.40 -11.10 -3.21
CA TYR A 120 12.17 -9.68 -2.94
C TYR A 120 11.92 -9.38 -1.46
N SER A 121 12.53 -8.31 -0.97
CA SER A 121 12.27 -7.78 0.37
C SER A 121 12.10 -6.27 0.33
N GLN A 122 10.96 -5.76 0.78
CA GLN A 122 10.74 -4.34 1.02
C GLN A 122 10.58 -4.04 2.51
N LYS A 123 11.10 -2.89 2.92
CA LYS A 123 10.93 -2.37 4.27
C LYS A 123 10.69 -0.88 4.24
N GLN A 124 9.59 -0.45 4.84
CA GLN A 124 9.18 0.94 4.96
C GLN A 124 9.18 1.33 6.44
N VAL A 125 9.83 2.44 6.77
CA VAL A 125 9.97 2.96 8.13
C VAL A 125 9.49 4.41 8.14
N PHE A 126 8.48 4.68 8.97
CA PHE A 126 7.88 5.99 9.13
C PHE A 126 8.13 6.51 10.54
N LYS A 127 8.67 7.72 10.66
CA LYS A 127 8.77 8.46 11.91
C LYS A 127 7.78 9.61 11.84
N VAL A 128 6.83 9.62 12.77
CA VAL A 128 5.69 10.55 12.77
C VAL A 128 5.56 11.25 14.11
N LEU A 129 5.00 12.45 14.11
CA LEU A 129 4.54 13.14 15.31
C LEU A 129 3.07 12.79 15.60
N LEU A 130 2.57 13.21 16.76
CA LEU A 130 1.19 12.92 17.20
C LEU A 130 0.12 13.53 16.28
N ASP A 131 0.45 14.64 15.62
CA ASP A 131 -0.41 15.40 14.72
C ASP A 131 -0.07 15.20 13.23
N SER A 132 0.95 14.39 12.91
CA SER A 132 1.27 13.98 11.56
C SER A 132 0.18 13.10 10.95
N ASN A 133 0.09 13.13 9.62
CA ASN A 133 -0.94 12.43 8.87
C ASN A 133 -0.30 11.55 7.79
N LEU A 134 -0.75 10.30 7.70
CA LEU A 134 -0.11 9.29 6.87
C LEU A 134 -1.17 8.38 6.23
N VAL A 135 -1.08 8.24 4.91
CA VAL A 135 -1.79 7.22 4.12
C VAL A 135 -0.75 6.31 3.50
N ILE A 136 -0.87 4.99 3.69
CA ILE A 136 -0.01 4.00 3.03
C ILE A 136 -0.90 2.99 2.34
N VAL A 137 -0.66 2.77 1.06
CA VAL A 137 -1.16 1.61 0.33
C VAL A 137 0.02 0.70 0.00
N ASP A 138 0.05 -0.48 0.61
CA ASP A 138 1.03 -1.53 0.32
C ASP A 138 0.28 -2.75 -0.21
N TRP A 139 0.56 -3.12 -1.46
CA TRP A 139 -0.18 -4.17 -2.13
C TRP A 139 0.65 -4.87 -3.21
N PHE A 140 0.34 -6.14 -3.40
CA PHE A 140 1.08 -7.02 -4.29
C PHE A 140 0.16 -8.02 -4.97
N THR A 141 0.61 -8.49 -6.12
CA THR A 141 -0.09 -9.45 -6.97
C THR A 141 0.59 -10.81 -6.92
N SER A 142 -0.14 -11.86 -7.31
CA SER A 142 0.36 -13.23 -7.39
C SER A 142 1.47 -13.41 -8.44
N GLY A 143 1.66 -12.45 -9.34
CA GLY A 143 2.62 -12.50 -10.42
C GLY A 143 1.97 -12.11 -11.74
N ARG A 144 2.51 -12.62 -12.84
CA ARG A 144 1.95 -12.44 -14.18
C ARG A 144 0.79 -13.41 -14.39
N HIS A 145 -0.30 -13.22 -13.64
CA HIS A 145 -1.40 -14.18 -13.61
C HIS A 145 -2.08 -14.40 -14.97
N GLU A 146 -2.14 -13.36 -15.81
CA GLU A 146 -2.59 -13.42 -17.22
C GLU A 146 -1.65 -14.25 -18.11
N SER A 147 -0.37 -14.36 -17.73
CA SER A 147 0.63 -15.22 -18.38
C SER A 147 0.75 -16.60 -17.71
N GLY A 148 -0.16 -16.93 -16.77
CA GLY A 148 -0.17 -18.20 -16.05
C GLY A 148 0.68 -18.24 -14.77
N GLU A 149 1.52 -17.23 -14.51
CA GLU A 149 2.36 -17.19 -13.31
C GLU A 149 1.57 -16.73 -12.08
N LYS A 150 1.36 -17.63 -11.12
CA LYS A 150 0.50 -17.39 -9.95
C LYS A 150 1.16 -17.94 -8.69
N TRP A 151 1.69 -17.02 -7.90
CA TRP A 151 2.40 -17.27 -6.66
C TRP A 151 3.67 -18.11 -6.89
N ASP A 152 4.36 -17.88 -8.00
CA ASP A 152 5.54 -18.66 -8.45
C ASP A 152 6.89 -18.01 -8.07
N PHE A 153 6.88 -16.89 -7.34
CA PHE A 153 8.10 -16.30 -6.79
C PHE A 153 8.61 -17.12 -5.59
N ASP A 154 9.91 -17.04 -5.30
CA ASP A 154 10.54 -17.81 -4.21
C ASP A 154 10.34 -17.14 -2.85
N LEU A 155 10.44 -15.81 -2.82
CA LEU A 155 10.35 -15.02 -1.60
C LEU A 155 9.74 -13.64 -1.90
N TYR A 156 8.73 -13.28 -1.12
CA TYR A 156 8.23 -11.92 -0.99
C TYR A 156 8.13 -11.58 0.50
N LYS A 157 8.84 -10.53 0.90
CA LYS A 157 8.76 -9.97 2.25
C LYS A 157 8.41 -8.49 2.17
N SER A 158 7.34 -8.07 2.83
CA SER A 158 7.03 -6.66 3.06
C SER A 158 6.99 -6.38 4.55
N THR A 159 7.63 -5.29 4.99
CA THR A 159 7.61 -4.82 6.38
C THR A 159 7.25 -3.34 6.43
N ASN A 160 6.22 -3.00 7.19
CA ASN A 160 5.78 -1.63 7.42
C ASN A 160 5.88 -1.29 8.90
N ASN A 161 6.74 -0.33 9.24
CA ASN A 161 6.96 0.10 10.61
C ASN A 161 6.65 1.59 10.76
N ILE A 162 5.80 1.94 11.72
CA ILE A 162 5.47 3.32 12.08
C ILE A 162 5.89 3.54 13.53
N PHE A 163 6.71 4.55 13.76
CA PHE A 163 7.24 4.96 15.05
C PHE A 163 6.82 6.40 15.36
N LEU A 164 6.53 6.68 16.63
CA LEU A 164 6.46 8.04 17.14
C LEU A 164 7.86 8.63 17.34
N ASP A 165 7.96 9.95 17.53
CA ASP A 165 9.21 10.73 17.61
C ASP A 165 10.25 10.21 18.62
N ASP A 166 9.79 9.55 19.68
CA ASP A 166 10.62 8.92 20.72
C ASP A 166 11.07 7.47 20.36
N ASN A 167 10.93 7.09 19.09
CA ASN A 167 11.09 5.73 18.58
C ASN A 167 10.12 4.71 19.20
N GLN A 168 9.02 5.14 19.83
CA GLN A 168 7.99 4.23 20.30
C GLN A 168 7.28 3.57 19.11
N PRO A 169 7.21 2.23 19.03
CA PRO A 169 6.51 1.56 17.94
C PRO A 169 5.00 1.79 18.07
N LEU A 170 4.39 2.36 17.03
CA LEU A 170 2.96 2.60 16.94
C LEU A 170 2.25 1.51 16.13
N PHE A 171 2.88 1.06 15.05
CA PHE A 171 2.35 0.02 14.17
C PHE A 171 3.50 -0.76 13.53
N LEU A 172 3.42 -2.09 13.57
CA LEU A 172 4.41 -2.99 12.97
C LEU A 172 3.64 -4.08 12.22
N ASP A 173 3.88 -4.21 10.92
CA ASP A 173 3.31 -5.26 10.07
C ASP A 173 4.42 -5.92 9.26
N THR A 174 4.33 -7.24 9.09
CA THR A 174 5.21 -7.97 8.19
C THR A 174 4.44 -9.09 7.51
N VAL A 175 4.47 -9.06 6.18
CA VAL A 175 4.00 -10.15 5.32
C VAL A 175 5.22 -10.90 4.82
N LEU A 176 5.25 -12.21 5.09
CA LEU A 176 6.28 -13.12 4.59
C LEU A 176 5.62 -14.27 3.82
N LEU A 177 5.93 -14.31 2.53
CA LEU A 177 5.56 -15.38 1.62
C LEU A 177 6.85 -15.99 1.08
N GLU A 178 7.08 -17.24 1.42
CA GLU A 178 8.26 -17.98 1.00
C GLU A 178 7.77 -19.33 0.47
N GLN A 179 8.37 -19.81 -0.62
CA GLN A 179 8.09 -21.15 -1.11
C GLN A 179 8.58 -22.17 -0.11
N GLN A 180 7.66 -23.05 0.28
CA GLN A 180 7.93 -24.15 1.19
C GLN A 180 7.44 -25.44 0.56
N ASN A 181 8.16 -26.54 0.81
CA ASN A 181 7.85 -27.84 0.21
C ASN A 181 6.50 -28.43 0.68
N ILE A 182 5.96 -27.98 1.82
CA ILE A 182 4.81 -28.60 2.48
C ILE A 182 3.49 -27.93 2.11
N SER A 183 3.47 -26.60 1.95
CA SER A 183 2.28 -25.86 1.52
C SER A 183 2.69 -24.68 0.63
N PRO A 184 2.52 -24.81 -0.70
CA PRO A 184 2.91 -23.75 -1.62
C PRO A 184 2.06 -22.51 -1.39
N ILE A 185 2.61 -21.35 -1.74
CA ILE A 185 1.95 -20.05 -1.53
C ILE A 185 0.54 -20.02 -2.18
N THR A 186 0.39 -20.64 -3.35
CA THR A 186 -0.88 -20.71 -4.09
C THR A 186 -2.01 -21.36 -3.28
N GLU A 187 -1.71 -22.40 -2.50
CA GLU A 187 -2.68 -23.10 -1.65
C GLU A 187 -3.09 -22.20 -0.48
N ARG A 188 -2.11 -21.57 0.17
CA ARG A 188 -2.32 -20.63 1.29
C ARG A 188 -3.18 -19.43 0.89
N MET A 189 -3.04 -18.95 -0.34
CA MET A 189 -3.81 -17.81 -0.88
C MET A 189 -5.22 -18.20 -1.34
N ARG A 190 -5.54 -19.50 -1.36
CA ARG A 190 -6.86 -20.05 -1.67
C ARG A 190 -7.46 -19.52 -2.98
N GLY A 191 -6.63 -19.13 -3.95
CA GLY A 191 -7.06 -18.59 -5.25
C GLY A 191 -7.28 -17.07 -5.30
N TYR A 192 -7.05 -16.32 -4.22
CA TYR A 192 -6.89 -14.86 -4.34
C TYR A 192 -5.61 -14.54 -5.11
N GLN A 193 -5.62 -13.45 -5.87
CA GLN A 193 -4.53 -13.04 -6.75
C GLN A 193 -3.90 -11.72 -6.30
N VAL A 194 -4.57 -10.96 -5.43
CA VAL A 194 -4.10 -9.65 -4.98
C VAL A 194 -4.34 -9.52 -3.50
N ILE A 195 -3.33 -9.05 -2.78
CA ILE A 195 -3.41 -8.69 -1.36
C ILE A 195 -3.05 -7.22 -1.23
N ALA A 196 -3.84 -6.47 -0.48
CA ALA A 196 -3.58 -5.07 -0.21
C ALA A 196 -3.76 -4.73 1.26
N MET A 197 -2.99 -3.75 1.71
CA MET A 197 -3.06 -3.14 3.02
C MET A 197 -3.16 -1.63 2.84
N ILE A 198 -4.13 -1.02 3.51
CA ILE A 198 -4.31 0.43 3.55
C ILE A 198 -4.18 0.85 5.00
N ILE A 199 -3.29 1.79 5.27
CA ILE A 199 -3.11 2.38 6.60
C ILE A 199 -3.49 3.85 6.50
N LEU A 200 -4.40 4.28 7.38
CA LEU A 200 -4.80 5.67 7.54
C LEU A 200 -4.46 6.10 8.98
N LEU A 201 -3.68 7.15 9.14
CA LEU A 201 -3.22 7.63 10.45
C LEU A 201 -3.26 9.16 10.50
N GLY A 202 -3.69 9.69 11.64
CA GLY A 202 -3.58 11.13 11.94
C GLY A 202 -4.91 11.87 11.96
N PRO A 203 -4.95 13.06 12.60
CA PRO A 203 -6.16 13.83 12.84
C PRO A 203 -6.87 14.31 11.58
N LYS A 204 -6.14 14.74 10.53
CA LYS A 204 -6.75 15.21 9.26
C LYS A 204 -7.53 14.13 8.54
N LEU A 205 -7.21 12.87 8.80
CA LEU A 205 -7.83 11.71 8.16
C LEU A 205 -8.98 11.13 8.97
N LYS A 206 -9.37 11.73 10.11
CA LYS A 206 -10.39 11.15 11.01
C LYS A 206 -11.74 10.92 10.35
N HIS A 207 -12.19 11.84 9.50
CA HIS A 207 -13.44 11.67 8.78
C HIS A 207 -13.35 10.49 7.79
N ILE A 208 -12.28 10.45 7.00
CA ILE A 208 -12.00 9.40 6.01
C ILE A 208 -11.88 8.03 6.71
N GLN A 209 -11.20 7.96 7.85
CA GLN A 209 -11.09 6.76 8.69
C GLN A 209 -12.47 6.20 9.08
N SER A 210 -13.42 7.07 9.46
CA SER A 210 -14.78 6.67 9.84
C SER A 210 -15.59 6.19 8.64
N GLU A 211 -15.49 6.90 7.51
CA GLU A 211 -16.16 6.50 6.27
C GLU A 211 -15.68 5.15 5.77
N VAL A 212 -14.35 4.93 5.75
CA VAL A 212 -13.76 3.66 5.33
C VAL A 212 -14.18 2.51 6.23
N GLN A 213 -14.22 2.72 7.55
CA GLN A 213 -14.72 1.71 8.49
C GLN A 213 -16.17 1.31 8.21
N GLU A 214 -17.05 2.28 8.04
CA GLU A 214 -18.47 2.01 7.79
C GLU A 214 -18.69 1.39 6.41
N ASN A 215 -17.98 1.84 5.39
CA ASN A 215 -18.06 1.28 4.04
C ASN A 215 -17.59 -0.18 4.00
N VAL A 216 -16.45 -0.51 4.63
CA VAL A 216 -15.96 -1.89 4.70
C VAL A 216 -16.93 -2.76 5.50
N LYS A 217 -17.45 -2.27 6.63
CA LYS A 217 -18.43 -2.98 7.44
C LYS A 217 -19.70 -3.29 6.65
N ARG A 218 -20.26 -2.31 5.94
CA ARG A 218 -21.44 -2.48 5.10
C ARG A 218 -21.18 -3.51 4.00
N MET A 219 -20.10 -3.34 3.24
CA MET A 219 -19.73 -4.23 2.14
C MET A 219 -19.52 -5.67 2.60
N MET A 220 -18.83 -5.89 3.72
CA MET A 220 -18.63 -7.23 4.28
C MET A 220 -19.90 -7.82 4.88
N SER A 221 -20.79 -6.99 5.45
CA SER A 221 -22.08 -7.48 5.90
C SER A 221 -22.87 -8.03 4.70
N GLU A 222 -23.03 -7.28 3.62
CA GLU A 222 -23.80 -7.71 2.44
C GLU A 222 -23.22 -8.97 1.78
N GLN A 223 -21.89 -9.08 1.70
CA GLN A 223 -21.20 -10.19 1.06
C GLN A 223 -21.15 -11.48 1.90
N LEU A 224 -21.20 -11.36 3.23
CA LEU A 224 -21.12 -12.49 4.16
C LEU A 224 -22.48 -12.90 4.76
N HIS A 225 -23.59 -12.25 4.37
CA HIS A 225 -24.93 -12.64 4.83
C HIS A 225 -25.25 -14.07 4.35
N ILE A 226 -25.31 -14.97 5.33
CA ILE A 226 -25.99 -16.26 5.22
C ILE A 226 -27.49 -15.94 5.13
N PRO A 227 -28.25 -16.44 4.14
CA PRO A 227 -29.70 -16.32 4.19
C PRO A 227 -30.19 -17.17 5.37
N PHE A 228 -30.52 -16.50 6.48
CA PHE A 228 -31.35 -17.08 7.53
C PHE A 228 -32.79 -17.09 7.00
N THR A 229 -33.13 -18.07 6.18
CA THR A 229 -34.53 -18.45 6.00
C THR A 229 -35.00 -19.03 7.33
N GLY A 230 -35.90 -18.30 8.00
CA GLY A 230 -36.51 -18.70 9.26
C GLY A 230 -37.13 -20.10 9.20
N LEU A 231 -37.22 -20.73 10.36
CA LEU A 231 -37.88 -22.01 10.53
C LEU A 231 -39.36 -21.92 10.12
N SER A 232 -39.67 -22.35 8.91
CA SER A 232 -40.98 -22.89 8.53
C SER A 232 -40.87 -23.69 7.24
N GLY A 233 -41.06 -25.01 7.34
CA GLY A 233 -41.25 -25.88 6.18
C GLY A 233 -40.24 -27.02 6.06
N CYS A 234 -40.77 -28.23 6.09
CA CYS A 234 -40.08 -29.51 5.97
C CYS A 234 -39.39 -29.70 4.59
N ALA A 235 -38.27 -30.43 4.61
CA ALA A 235 -37.63 -31.16 3.50
C ALA A 235 -36.99 -30.36 2.34
N GLN A 236 -35.64 -30.28 2.34
CA GLN A 236 -34.76 -31.02 1.43
C GLN A 236 -33.29 -30.60 1.65
N SER A 237 -32.43 -31.60 1.78
CA SER A 237 -30.98 -31.49 1.90
C SER A 237 -30.36 -30.95 0.60
N ASN A 238 -30.33 -29.63 0.43
CA ASN A 238 -29.45 -29.00 -0.54
C ASN A 238 -28.17 -28.57 0.18
N SER A 239 -27.07 -29.25 -0.17
CA SER A 239 -25.69 -28.82 0.07
C SER A 239 -25.58 -27.31 -0.10
N ARG A 240 -25.44 -26.57 1.01
CA ARG A 240 -25.22 -25.13 1.01
C ARG A 240 -23.80 -24.90 0.50
N HIS A 241 -23.63 -24.81 -0.82
CA HIS A 241 -22.36 -24.43 -1.42
C HIS A 241 -22.07 -22.96 -1.06
N PHE A 242 -21.27 -22.75 -0.03
CA PHE A 242 -20.62 -21.46 0.22
C PHE A 242 -19.73 -21.17 -0.99
N THR A 243 -20.19 -20.29 -1.88
CA THR A 243 -19.35 -19.77 -2.95
C THR A 243 -18.31 -18.85 -2.33
N LYS A 244 -17.04 -19.16 -2.54
CA LYS A 244 -15.92 -18.34 -2.07
C LYS A 244 -16.09 -16.90 -2.61
N PRO A 245 -16.10 -15.86 -1.76
CA PRO A 245 -16.25 -14.50 -2.25
C PRO A 245 -15.03 -14.10 -3.08
N SER A 246 -15.27 -13.40 -4.19
CA SER A 246 -14.22 -12.91 -5.10
C SER A 246 -13.37 -11.79 -4.49
N PHE A 247 -13.87 -11.17 -3.42
CA PHE A 247 -13.26 -10.07 -2.71
C PHE A 247 -13.58 -10.20 -1.22
N ILE A 248 -12.59 -9.98 -0.36
CA ILE A 248 -12.76 -9.87 1.10
C ILE A 248 -11.97 -8.65 1.56
N ALA A 249 -12.54 -7.88 2.46
CA ALA A 249 -11.81 -6.86 3.21
C ALA A 249 -12.08 -7.00 4.71
N SER A 250 -11.14 -6.55 5.52
CA SER A 250 -11.35 -6.34 6.95
C SER A 250 -10.82 -4.97 7.33
N CYS A 251 -11.43 -4.36 8.33
CA CYS A 251 -11.06 -3.05 8.82
C CYS A 251 -10.88 -3.11 10.35
N SER A 252 -9.82 -2.52 10.87
CA SER A 252 -9.51 -2.51 12.30
C SER A 252 -8.84 -1.21 12.70
N VAL A 253 -9.09 -0.75 13.92
CA VAL A 253 -8.43 0.41 14.50
C VAL A 253 -7.13 0.00 15.20
N PHE A 254 -6.15 0.90 15.25
CA PHE A 254 -4.91 0.69 16.00
C PHE A 254 -4.42 1.98 16.66
N GLY A 255 -3.46 1.82 17.57
CA GLY A 255 -2.86 2.91 18.33
C GLY A 255 -3.72 3.39 19.51
N PRO A 256 -3.15 4.21 20.41
CA PRO A 256 -3.87 4.77 21.54
C PRO A 256 -5.12 5.53 21.08
N LYS A 257 -6.28 5.26 21.69
CA LYS A 257 -7.57 5.90 21.34
C LYS A 257 -7.97 5.74 19.85
N GLY A 258 -7.45 4.73 19.14
CA GLY A 258 -7.78 4.46 17.74
C GLY A 258 -7.35 5.57 16.79
N ILE A 259 -6.13 6.09 16.95
CA ILE A 259 -5.59 7.17 16.10
C ILE A 259 -5.37 6.75 14.63
N GLY A 260 -5.28 5.44 14.36
CA GLY A 260 -5.17 4.90 13.01
C GLY A 260 -6.18 3.79 12.70
N VAL A 261 -6.35 3.54 11.40
CA VAL A 261 -7.16 2.48 10.82
C VAL A 261 -6.33 1.69 9.84
N ILE A 262 -6.44 0.37 9.88
CA ILE A 262 -5.90 -0.54 8.90
C ILE A 262 -7.03 -1.28 8.18
N VAL A 263 -6.95 -1.32 6.85
CA VAL A 263 -7.78 -2.18 6.01
C VAL A 263 -6.90 -3.22 5.35
N ARG A 264 -7.30 -4.49 5.42
CA ARG A 264 -6.66 -5.58 4.67
C ARG A 264 -7.62 -6.12 3.64
N VAL A 265 -7.13 -6.38 2.44
CA VAL A 265 -7.93 -6.80 1.29
C VAL A 265 -7.32 -8.04 0.66
N ALA A 266 -8.16 -8.99 0.27
CA ALA A 266 -7.82 -10.10 -0.61
C ALA A 266 -8.82 -10.15 -1.76
N ALA A 267 -8.33 -10.15 -3.00
CA ALA A 267 -9.18 -10.10 -4.19
C ALA A 267 -8.70 -11.06 -5.28
N MET A 268 -9.63 -11.53 -6.12
CA MET A 268 -9.31 -12.39 -7.27
C MET A 268 -8.79 -11.62 -8.48
N THR A 269 -9.01 -10.30 -8.55
CA THR A 269 -8.54 -9.45 -9.66
C THR A 269 -7.92 -8.16 -9.14
N THR A 270 -6.97 -7.62 -9.92
CA THR A 270 -6.33 -6.32 -9.62
C THR A 270 -7.32 -5.17 -9.81
N GLU A 271 -8.21 -5.26 -10.79
CA GLU A 271 -9.23 -4.25 -11.06
C GLU A 271 -10.17 -4.03 -9.86
N SER A 272 -10.58 -5.10 -9.17
CA SER A 272 -11.42 -4.97 -7.97
C SER A 272 -10.71 -4.21 -6.86
N VAL A 273 -9.39 -4.36 -6.72
CA VAL A 273 -8.61 -3.60 -5.73
C VAL A 273 -8.43 -2.15 -6.16
N TYR A 274 -8.16 -1.85 -7.43
CA TYR A 274 -8.14 -0.47 -7.92
C TYR A 274 -9.47 0.25 -7.66
N LYS A 275 -10.61 -0.36 -8.02
CA LYS A 275 -11.94 0.21 -7.77
C LYS A 275 -12.19 0.42 -6.27
N PHE A 276 -11.76 -0.53 -5.45
CA PHE A 276 -11.85 -0.40 -4.00
C PHE A 276 -11.02 0.78 -3.48
N LEU A 277 -9.76 0.91 -3.91
CA LEU A 277 -8.87 2.01 -3.52
C LEU A 277 -9.42 3.38 -3.96
N GLN A 278 -9.90 3.50 -5.21
CA GLN A 278 -10.54 4.71 -5.73
C GLN A 278 -11.73 5.12 -4.87
N HIS A 279 -12.59 4.15 -4.49
CA HIS A 279 -13.77 4.42 -3.70
C HIS A 279 -13.45 4.78 -2.24
N GLN A 280 -12.55 4.02 -1.58
CA GLN A 280 -12.21 4.27 -0.17
C GLN A 280 -11.39 5.54 0.04
N LEU A 281 -10.59 5.94 -0.96
CA LEU A 281 -9.70 7.11 -0.85
C LEU A 281 -10.25 8.35 -1.58
N VAL A 282 -11.51 8.34 -2.02
CA VAL A 282 -12.15 9.50 -2.68
C VAL A 282 -12.07 10.76 -1.82
N GLY A 283 -12.23 10.63 -0.49
CA GLY A 283 -12.14 11.73 0.47
C GLY A 283 -10.76 12.39 0.54
N MET A 284 -9.73 11.81 -0.08
CA MET A 284 -8.40 12.41 -0.18
C MET A 284 -8.31 13.49 -1.26
N GLU A 285 -9.19 13.49 -2.28
CA GLU A 285 -9.11 14.41 -3.42
C GLU A 285 -9.03 15.89 -3.00
N PRO A 286 -9.83 16.40 -2.03
CA PRO A 286 -9.68 17.78 -1.57
C PRO A 286 -8.32 18.09 -0.93
N LEU A 287 -7.67 17.09 -0.34
CA LEU A 287 -6.38 17.23 0.35
C LEU A 287 -5.19 17.19 -0.62
N ILE A 288 -5.26 16.35 -1.66
CA ILE A 288 -4.13 16.09 -2.57
C ILE A 288 -4.36 16.60 -4.01
N GLY A 289 -5.54 17.17 -4.27
CA GLY A 289 -5.91 17.84 -5.52
C GLY A 289 -6.33 16.91 -6.66
N VAL A 290 -6.09 15.62 -6.55
CA VAL A 290 -6.42 14.63 -7.59
C VAL A 290 -7.05 13.41 -6.93
N LEU A 291 -8.01 12.79 -7.61
CA LEU A 291 -8.56 11.51 -7.20
C LEU A 291 -7.47 10.41 -7.22
N PRO A 292 -7.20 9.72 -6.09
CA PRO A 292 -6.28 8.59 -6.06
C PRO A 292 -6.65 7.50 -7.07
N TYR A 293 -5.64 6.91 -7.71
CA TYR A 293 -5.78 5.74 -8.59
C TYR A 293 -6.69 5.94 -9.81
N ARG A 294 -6.86 7.17 -10.30
CA ARG A 294 -7.63 7.47 -11.52
C ARG A 294 -6.95 7.02 -12.81
#